data_AF-A0AAP3EPU4-F1
#
_entry.id   AF-A0AAP3EPU4-F1
#
_cell.length_a   1.000
_cell.length_b   1.000
_cell.length_c   1.000
_cell.angle_alpha   90.00
_cell.angle_beta   90.00
_cell.angle_gamma   90.00
#
_symmetry.space_group_name_H-M   'P 1'
#
loop_
_entity.id
_entity.type
_entity.pdbx_description
1 polymer ?
#
loop_
_entity_poly.entity_id
_entity_poly.type
_entity_poly.pdbx_seq_one_letter_code
_entity_poly.pdbx_strand_id
1 'polypeptide(L)'
;MTSNKDKNKKANEILYAFSIIGIIPLMAILILRINNPYSQVLYYLYNKVAFLPSITSLHDPVMTALMSNYNKTAPVMGILVFLCTYKTREIIKPVTRKLV
;
A
#
# COMPACT_ATOMS: atom_id res chain seq x y z
N MET A 1 -22.19 -15.53 -18.55
CA MET A 1 -20.85 -16.14 -18.32
C MET A 1 -19.82 -15.09 -18.69
N THR A 2 -19.17 -14.43 -17.73
CA THR A 2 -18.13 -13.42 -18.03
C THR A 2 -16.88 -14.12 -18.53
N SER A 3 -16.27 -13.60 -19.60
CA SER A 3 -15.05 -14.18 -20.16
C SER A 3 -13.92 -14.11 -19.14
N ASN A 4 -13.00 -15.08 -19.17
CA ASN A 4 -11.84 -15.10 -18.27
C ASN A 4 -11.02 -13.79 -18.36
N LYS A 5 -11.04 -13.14 -19.54
CA LYS A 5 -10.46 -11.81 -19.76
C LYS A 5 -11.16 -10.73 -18.92
N ASP A 6 -12.48 -10.78 -18.79
CA ASP A 6 -13.27 -9.78 -18.04
C ASP A 6 -13.04 -9.91 -16.53
N LYS A 7 -12.90 -11.14 -16.04
CA LYS A 7 -12.56 -11.40 -14.62
C LYS A 7 -11.17 -10.88 -14.29
N ASN A 8 -10.17 -11.16 -15.14
CA ASN A 8 -8.81 -10.66 -14.93
C ASN A 8 -8.71 -9.15 -15.08
N LYS A 9 -9.49 -8.53 -15.98
CA LYS A 9 -9.61 -7.07 -16.08
C LYS A 9 -10.11 -6.48 -14.75
N LYS A 10 -11.20 -7.02 -14.21
CA LYS A 10 -11.76 -6.57 -12.92
C LYS A 10 -10.78 -6.74 -11.75
N ALA A 11 -10.04 -7.84 -11.70
CA ALA A 11 -9.00 -8.04 -10.68
C ALA A 11 -7.88 -7.00 -10.78
N ASN A 12 -7.48 -6.60 -12.00
CA ASN A 12 -6.50 -5.55 -12.21
C ASN A 12 -7.02 -4.16 -11.82
N GLU A 13 -8.28 -3.84 -12.12
CA GLU A 13 -8.93 -2.59 -11.69
C GLU A 13 -8.90 -2.46 -10.16
N ILE A 14 -9.23 -3.54 -9.43
CA ILE A 14 -9.13 -3.58 -7.96
C ILE A 14 -7.68 -3.33 -7.52
N LEU A 15 -6.71 -4.02 -8.12
CA LEU A 15 -5.29 -3.84 -7.79
C LEU A 15 -4.81 -2.39 -8.02
N TYR A 16 -5.24 -1.75 -9.10
CA TYR A 16 -4.91 -0.35 -9.37
C TYR A 16 -5.57 0.59 -8.37
N ALA A 17 -6.84 0.37 -8.01
CA ALA A 17 -7.52 1.18 -7.00
C ALA A 17 -6.80 1.12 -5.65
N PHE A 18 -6.43 -0.08 -5.18
CA PHE A 18 -5.68 -0.25 -3.95
C PHE A 18 -4.28 0.37 -4.01
N SER A 19 -3.60 0.28 -5.15
CA SER A 19 -2.30 0.95 -5.37
C SER A 19 -2.41 2.48 -5.22
N ILE A 20 -3.43 3.08 -5.83
CA ILE A 20 -3.67 4.53 -5.73
C ILE A 20 -3.99 4.93 -4.29
N ILE A 21 -4.87 4.17 -3.61
CA ILE A 21 -5.21 4.41 -2.20
C ILE A 21 -3.96 4.35 -1.31
N GLY A 22 -3.06 3.40 -1.55
CA GLY A 22 -1.79 3.30 -0.82
C GLY A 22 -0.86 4.49 -1.05
N ILE A 23 -0.83 5.05 -2.26
CA ILE A 23 0.07 6.17 -2.62
C ILE A 23 -0.40 7.50 -2.02
N ILE A 24 -1.72 7.72 -1.86
CA ILE A 24 -2.28 9.00 -1.39
C ILE A 24 -1.67 9.47 -0.05
N PRO A 25 -1.62 8.64 1.02
CA PRO A 25 -1.01 9.04 2.30
C PRO A 25 0.47 9.42 2.17
N LEU A 26 1.22 8.69 1.35
CA LEU A 26 2.64 8.96 1.12
C LEU A 26 2.83 10.33 0.47
N MET A 27 2.07 10.62 -0.59
CA MET A 27 2.12 11.89 -1.30
C MET A 27 1.67 13.05 -0.40
N ALA A 28 0.64 12.85 0.41
CA ALA A 28 0.17 13.86 1.36
C ALA A 28 1.26 14.23 2.38
N ILE A 29 1.92 13.24 3.00
CA ILE A 29 3.02 13.46 3.94
C ILE A 29 4.19 14.18 3.28
N LEU A 30 4.56 13.77 2.06
CA LEU A 30 5.66 14.37 1.31
C LEU A 30 5.38 15.85 0.97
N ILE A 31 4.19 16.16 0.43
CA ILE A 31 3.79 17.52 0.08
C ILE A 31 3.77 18.42 1.32
N LEU A 32 3.21 17.94 2.44
CA LEU A 32 3.20 18.69 3.69
C LEU A 32 4.62 19.00 4.17
N ARG A 33 5.55 18.05 4.07
CA ARG A 33 6.93 18.25 4.51
C ARG A 33 7.67 19.27 3.65
N ILE A 34 7.55 19.18 2.33
CA ILE A 34 8.24 20.08 1.39
C ILE A 34 7.76 21.52 1.59
N ASN A 35 6.45 21.71 1.77
CA ASN A 35 5.88 23.04 1.92
C ASN A 35 6.09 23.64 3.32
N ASN A 36 6.00 22.82 4.37
CA ASN A 36 6.22 23.27 5.74
C ASN A 36 6.79 22.14 6.62
N PRO A 37 8.10 22.15 6.91
CA PRO A 37 8.74 21.10 7.71
C PRO A 37 8.21 21.04 9.15
N TYR A 38 7.65 22.13 9.68
CA TYR A 38 7.08 22.22 11.04
C TYR A 38 5.55 22.22 11.02
N SER A 39 4.93 21.64 9.99
CA SER A 39 3.46 21.54 9.89
C SER A 39 2.86 20.89 11.13
N GLN A 40 1.89 21.57 11.75
CA GLN A 40 1.12 21.05 12.88
C GLN A 40 0.40 19.73 12.53
N VAL A 41 0.01 19.56 11.27
CA VAL A 41 -0.64 18.32 10.79
C VAL A 41 0.32 17.14 10.86
N LEU A 42 1.58 17.31 10.46
CA LEU A 42 2.60 16.26 10.55
C LEU A 42 2.86 15.87 12.00
N TYR A 43 2.98 16.86 12.90
CA TYR A 43 3.17 16.62 14.33
C TYR A 43 1.94 15.96 14.99
N TYR A 44 0.73 16.34 14.57
CA TYR A 44 -0.50 15.68 15.02
C TYR A 44 -0.50 14.20 14.63
N LEU A 45 -0.20 13.88 13.37
CA LEU A 45 -0.11 12.49 12.90
C LEU A 45 0.99 11.73 13.63
N TYR A 46 2.16 12.34 13.84
CA TYR A 46 3.26 11.76 14.60
C TYR A 46 2.81 11.37 16.01
N ASN A 47 2.15 12.27 16.74
CA ASN A 47 1.65 11.98 18.08
C ASN A 47 0.62 10.84 18.10
N LYS A 48 -0.17 10.68 17.03
CA LYS A 48 -1.11 9.55 16.89
C LYS A 48 -0.43 8.22 16.67
N VAL A 49 0.79 8.19 16.13
CA VAL A 49 1.54 6.95 15.85
C VAL A 49 2.74 6.77 16.79
N ALA A 50 3.02 7.72 17.66
CA ALA A 50 4.17 7.70 18.57
C ALA A 50 4.16 6.52 19.55
N PHE A 51 2.98 5.96 19.84
CA PHE A 51 2.87 4.75 20.66
C PHE A 51 3.37 3.48 19.95
N LEU A 52 3.50 3.52 18.61
CA LEU A 52 3.97 2.40 17.81
C LEU A 52 5.51 2.43 17.75
N PRO A 53 6.19 1.30 17.99
CA PRO A 53 7.64 1.26 17.99
C PRO A 53 8.17 1.56 16.59
N SER A 54 9.01 2.57 16.43
CA SER A 54 9.61 2.91 15.14
C SER A 54 11.10 3.21 15.30
N ILE A 55 11.89 2.85 14.28
CA ILE A 55 13.29 3.26 14.21
C ILE A 55 13.29 4.69 13.69
N THR A 56 13.68 5.65 14.52
CA THR A 56 13.67 7.07 14.18
C THR A 56 15.08 7.63 14.03
N SER A 57 15.28 8.53 13.07
CA SER A 57 16.52 9.29 12.95
C SER A 57 16.52 10.49 13.91
N LEU A 58 17.69 10.80 14.50
CA LEU A 58 17.90 12.03 15.27
C LEU A 58 17.77 13.30 14.40
N HIS A 59 18.02 13.19 13.09
CA HIS A 59 17.92 14.33 12.18
C HIS A 59 16.46 14.74 11.90
N ASP A 60 15.57 13.74 11.78
CA ASP A 60 14.14 13.97 11.51
C ASP A 60 13.28 12.84 12.08
N PRO A 61 13.00 12.87 13.39
CA PRO A 61 12.26 11.79 14.05
C PRO A 61 10.81 11.73 13.59
N VAL A 62 10.19 12.87 13.27
CA VAL A 62 8.80 12.97 12.82
C VAL A 62 8.62 12.26 11.49
N MET A 63 9.42 12.61 10.49
CA MET A 63 9.30 12.00 9.17
C MET A 63 9.62 10.51 9.22
N THR A 64 10.69 10.13 9.93
CA THR A 64 11.11 8.73 9.99
C THR A 64 10.05 7.86 10.67
N ALA A 65 9.43 8.33 11.75
CA ALA A 65 8.36 7.61 12.43
C ALA A 65 7.12 7.45 11.54
N LEU A 66 6.70 8.52 10.84
CA LEU A 66 5.56 8.48 9.93
C LEU A 66 5.79 7.51 8.76
N MET A 67 6.98 7.53 8.16
CA MET A 67 7.34 6.62 7.08
C MET A 67 7.47 5.18 7.54
N SER A 68 8.05 4.95 8.72
CA SER A 68 8.13 3.63 9.34
C SER A 68 6.72 3.06 9.55
N ASN A 69 5.81 3.86 10.11
CA ASN A 69 4.45 3.42 10.35
C ASN A 69 3.67 3.19 9.05
N TYR A 70 3.81 4.08 8.06
CA TYR A 70 3.24 3.88 6.72
C TYR A 70 3.67 2.55 6.12
N ASN A 71 4.97 2.23 6.13
CA ASN A 71 5.48 0.97 5.59
C ASN A 71 4.95 -0.26 6.33
N LYS A 72 4.65 -0.17 7.62
CA LYS A 72 4.01 -1.28 8.37
C LYS A 72 2.60 -1.60 7.89
N THR A 73 1.92 -0.64 7.25
CA THR A 73 0.59 -0.88 6.66
C THR A 73 0.65 -1.60 5.32
N ALA A 74 1.79 -1.59 4.63
CA ALA A 74 1.93 -2.17 3.29
C ALA A 74 1.64 -3.68 3.24
N PRO A 75 2.15 -4.54 4.16
CA PRO A 75 1.80 -5.96 4.18
C PRO A 75 0.30 -6.20 4.38
N VAL A 76 -0.34 -5.40 5.26
CA VAL A 76 -1.78 -5.49 5.52
C VAL A 76 -2.56 -5.19 4.24
N MET A 77 -2.19 -4.12 3.53
CA MET A 77 -2.80 -3.77 2.25
C MET A 77 -2.60 -4.87 1.20
N GLY A 78 -1.41 -5.46 1.12
CA GLY A 78 -1.12 -6.58 0.22
C GLY A 78 -2.00 -7.80 0.49
N ILE A 79 -2.21 -8.16 1.76
CA ILE A 79 -3.12 -9.24 2.16
C ILE A 79 -4.56 -8.92 1.75
N LEU A 80 -5.02 -7.68 1.99
CA LEU A 80 -6.37 -7.25 1.60
C LEU A 80 -6.58 -7.35 0.08
N VAL A 81 -5.63 -6.85 -0.72
CA VAL A 81 -5.68 -6.96 -2.19
C VAL A 81 -5.74 -8.41 -2.62
N PHE A 82 -4.93 -9.27 -2.01
CA PHE A 82 -4.95 -10.70 -2.30
C PHE A 82 -6.33 -11.30 -1.99
N LEU A 83 -6.91 -11.03 -0.82
CA LEU A 83 -8.25 -11.52 -0.45
C LEU A 83 -9.36 -11.00 -1.37
N CYS A 84 -9.25 -9.77 -1.87
CA CYS A 84 -10.21 -9.20 -2.82
C CYS A 84 -10.07 -9.79 -4.24
N THR A 85 -8.88 -10.27 -4.61
CA THR A 85 -8.58 -10.67 -5.99
C THR A 85 -8.46 -12.18 -6.19
N TYR A 86 -8.19 -12.99 -5.15
CA TYR A 86 -7.87 -14.42 -5.31
C TYR A 86 -8.98 -15.25 -5.96
N LYS A 87 -10.26 -14.95 -5.70
CA LYS A 87 -11.39 -15.65 -6.34
C LYS A 87 -11.68 -15.18 -7.77
N THR A 88 -11.21 -13.98 -8.10
CA THR A 88 -11.50 -13.31 -9.37
C THR A 88 -10.42 -13.58 -10.41
N ARG A 89 -9.18 -13.83 -9.95
CA ARG A 89 -8.01 -13.96 -10.80
C ARG A 89 -7.90 -15.39 -11.32
N GLU A 90 -7.92 -15.54 -12.64
CA GLU A 90 -7.67 -16.81 -13.31
C GLU A 90 -6.23 -16.86 -13.82
N ILE A 91 -5.50 -17.86 -13.36
CA ILE A 91 -4.09 -18.06 -13.68
C ILE A 91 -4.00 -18.89 -14.96
N ILE A 92 -3.17 -18.46 -15.91
CA ILE A 92 -2.77 -19.32 -17.03
C ILE A 92 -1.94 -20.45 -16.43
N LYS A 93 -2.53 -21.64 -16.30
CA LYS A 93 -1.77 -22.82 -15.87
C LYS A 93 -0.70 -23.06 -16.93
N PRO A 94 0.58 -23.22 -16.56
CA PRO A 94 1.57 -23.66 -17.53
C PRO A 94 1.07 -24.98 -18.12
N VAL A 95 1.06 -25.08 -19.45
CA VAL A 95 0.73 -26.31 -20.15
C VAL A 95 1.71 -27.35 -19.65
N THR A 96 1.26 -28.24 -18.77
CA THR A 96 2.03 -29.40 -18.36
C THR A 96 2.20 -30.20 -19.63
N ARG A 97 3.37 -30.11 -20.26
CA ARG A 97 3.73 -30.99 -21.37
C ARG A 97 3.63 -32.38 -20.79
N LYS A 98 2.59 -33.14 -21.17
CA LYS A 98 2.57 -34.57 -20.89
C LYS A 98 3.83 -35.11 -21.54
N LEU A 99 4.79 -35.55 -20.73
CA LEU A 99 5.87 -36.38 -21.21
C LEU A 99 5.17 -37.63 -21.76
N VAL A 100 5.21 -37.75 -23.09
CA VAL A 100 4.74 -38.90 -23.85
C VAL A 100 5.53 -40.12 -23.41
#